data_AF-A0A535G8G3-F1
#
_entry.id   AF-A0A535G8G3-F1
#
_cell.length_a   1.000
_cell.length_b   1.000
_cell.length_c   1.000
_cell.angle_alpha   90.00
_cell.angle_beta   90.00
_cell.angle_gamma   90.00
#
_symmetry.space_group_name_H-M   'P 1'
#
loop_
_entity.id
_entity.type
_entity.pdbx_description
1 polymer ?
#
loop_
_entity_poly.entity_id
_entity_poly.type
_entity_poly.pdbx_seq_one_letter_code
_entity_poly.pdbx_strand_id
1 'polypeptide(L)'
;MTTVLAETTDLLQQLIRNECVNDGTPASGHEVRSADLLASYLTAPGVEMKRYEPSPGRGSLVVRIEGTDKNAPSLHLMGHT
;
A
#
# COMPACT_ATOMS: atom_id res chain seq x y z
N MET A 1 -15.79 1.79 -18.58
CA MET A 1 -14.57 2.09 -17.80
C MET A 1 -14.98 2.96 -16.63
N THR A 2 -14.64 2.57 -15.41
CA THR A 2 -14.72 3.43 -14.24
C THR A 2 -13.78 4.62 -14.42
N THR A 3 -14.17 5.80 -13.96
CA THR A 3 -13.27 6.96 -13.99
C THR A 3 -12.23 6.83 -12.88
N VAL A 4 -11.05 7.45 -13.06
CA VAL A 4 -10.02 7.51 -11.99
C VAL A 4 -10.60 8.10 -10.71
N LEU A 5 -11.52 9.06 -10.81
CA LEU A 5 -12.21 9.62 -9.65
C LEU A 5 -13.04 8.55 -8.91
N ALA A 6 -13.86 7.78 -9.64
CA ALA A 6 -14.70 6.76 -9.03
C ALA A 6 -13.86 5.63 -8.42
N GLU A 7 -12.82 5.18 -9.14
CA GLU A 7 -11.87 4.17 -8.67
C GLU A 7 -11.12 4.61 -7.41
N THR A 8 -10.56 5.81 -7.42
CA THR A 8 -9.80 6.35 -6.27
C THR A 8 -10.73 6.58 -5.07
N THR A 9 -11.96 7.04 -5.31
CA THR A 9 -12.97 7.22 -4.26
C THR A 9 -13.35 5.89 -3.63
N ASP A 10 -13.55 4.84 -4.42
CA ASP A 10 -13.87 3.51 -3.91
C ASP A 10 -12.72 2.94 -3.06
N LEU A 11 -11.49 2.97 -3.57
CA LEU A 11 -10.31 2.52 -2.82
C LEU A 11 -10.12 3.31 -1.51
N LEU A 12 -10.28 4.63 -1.54
CA LEU A 12 -10.18 5.48 -0.35
C LEU A 12 -11.25 5.10 0.70
N GLN A 13 -12.48 4.86 0.28
CA GLN A 13 -13.54 4.45 1.20
C GLN A 13 -13.23 3.09 1.85
N GLN A 14 -12.69 2.13 1.09
CA GLN A 14 -12.27 0.84 1.63
C GLN A 14 -11.14 1.01 2.66
N LEU A 15 -10.13 1.83 2.37
CA LEU A 15 -9.04 2.14 3.30
C LEU A 15 -9.53 2.78 4.60
N ILE A 16 -10.48 3.72 4.52
CA ILE A 16 -11.07 4.36 5.72
C ILE A 16 -11.84 3.33 6.56
N ARG A 17 -12.65 2.47 5.92
CA ARG A 17 -13.43 1.44 6.60
C ARG A 17 -12.56 0.33 7.21
N ASN A 18 -11.31 0.19 6.79
CA ASN A 18 -10.39 -0.71 7.47
C ASN A 18 -10.05 -0.25 8.88
N GLU A 19 -10.32 1.01 9.26
CA GLU A 19 -10.16 1.52 10.63
C GLU A 19 -8.79 1.17 11.23
N CYS A 20 -7.72 1.42 10.46
CA CYS A 20 -6.36 1.11 10.88
C CYS A 20 -5.82 2.15 11.90
N VAL A 21 -6.47 2.25 13.06
CA VAL A 21 -6.19 3.29 14.06
C VAL A 21 -5.04 2.86 14.97
N ASN A 22 -3.93 3.58 14.88
CA ASN A 22 -2.77 3.39 15.76
C ASN A 22 -2.96 4.19 17.06
N ASP A 23 -3.02 3.50 18.20
CA ASP A 23 -3.14 4.12 19.53
C ASP A 23 -1.79 4.27 20.26
N GLY A 24 -0.69 3.93 19.58
CA GLY A 24 0.67 3.97 20.09
C GLY A 24 1.15 2.64 20.69
N THR A 25 0.30 1.63 20.82
CA THR A 25 0.71 0.29 21.30
C THR A 25 1.14 -0.63 20.14
N PRO A 26 2.10 -1.56 20.36
CA PRO A 26 2.58 -2.46 19.31
C PRO A 26 1.51 -3.38 18.68
N ALA A 27 0.39 -3.60 19.36
CA ALA A 27 -0.69 -4.47 18.90
C ALA A 27 -1.85 -3.71 18.23
N SER A 28 -1.82 -2.37 18.24
CA SER A 28 -2.83 -1.50 17.63
C SER A 28 -2.59 -1.31 16.13
N GLY A 29 -3.37 -0.44 15.48
CA GLY A 29 -3.24 -0.15 14.06
C GLY A 29 -3.92 -1.22 13.23
N HIS A 30 -3.53 -2.48 13.38
CA HIS A 30 -3.97 -3.57 12.51
C HIS A 30 -3.78 -3.23 11.02
N GLU A 31 -2.67 -2.56 10.70
CA GLU A 31 -2.34 -2.03 9.39
C GLU A 31 -2.33 -3.09 8.29
N VAL A 32 -2.17 -4.36 8.66
CA VAL A 32 -2.31 -5.52 7.77
C VAL A 32 -3.55 -5.46 6.89
N ARG A 33 -4.70 -4.96 7.39
CA ARG A 33 -5.93 -4.86 6.57
C ARG A 33 -5.74 -3.93 5.37
N SER A 34 -5.16 -2.74 5.61
CA SER A 34 -4.86 -1.78 4.54
C SER A 34 -3.70 -2.23 3.68
N ALA A 35 -2.67 -2.87 4.24
CA ALA A 35 -1.56 -3.42 3.50
C ALA A 35 -2.01 -4.54 2.52
N ASP A 36 -2.90 -5.43 2.95
CA ASP A 36 -3.45 -6.51 2.13
C ASP A 36 -4.34 -5.96 1.01
N LEU A 37 -5.19 -4.98 1.32
CA LEU A 37 -6.01 -4.28 0.32
C LEU A 37 -5.15 -3.61 -0.75
N LEU A 38 -4.11 -2.87 -0.34
CA LEU A 38 -3.18 -2.21 -1.26
C LEU A 38 -2.38 -3.22 -2.08
N ALA A 39 -1.95 -4.34 -1.49
CA ALA A 39 -1.26 -5.40 -2.23
C ALA A 39 -2.16 -5.99 -3.33
N SER A 40 -3.44 -6.24 -3.01
CA SER A 40 -4.41 -6.71 -4.00
C SER A 40 -4.64 -5.67 -5.11
N TYR A 41 -4.79 -4.39 -4.76
CA TYR A 41 -5.08 -3.32 -5.72
C TYR A 41 -3.88 -3.03 -6.64
N LEU A 42 -2.65 -3.04 -6.11
CA LEU A 42 -1.43 -2.70 -6.84
C LEU A 42 -0.82 -3.89 -7.59
N THR A 43 -1.43 -5.08 -7.50
CA THR A 43 -1.00 -6.23 -8.28
C THR A 43 -1.34 -6.00 -9.76
N ALA A 44 -0.33 -5.67 -10.55
CA ALA A 44 -0.45 -5.43 -11.99
C ALA A 44 0.80 -5.93 -12.75
N PRO A 45 0.71 -6.18 -14.06
CA PRO A 45 1.87 -6.57 -14.87
C PRO A 45 3.01 -5.55 -14.76
N GLY A 46 4.24 -6.04 -14.54
CA GLY A 46 5.43 -5.19 -14.41
C GLY A 46 5.64 -4.55 -13.03
N VAL A 47 4.75 -4.84 -12.06
CA VAL A 47 4.92 -4.43 -10.68
C VAL A 47 5.67 -5.50 -9.90
N GLU A 48 6.77 -5.12 -9.26
CA GLU A 48 7.45 -5.93 -8.25
C GLU A 48 6.92 -5.56 -6.86
N MET A 49 6.66 -6.56 -6.03
CA MET A 49 6.08 -6.36 -4.70
C MET A 49 6.82 -7.18 -3.65
N LYS A 50 7.13 -6.55 -2.52
CA LYS A 50 7.76 -7.19 -1.36
C LYS A 50 7.07 -6.74 -0.08
N ARG A 51 7.00 -7.66 0.89
CA ARG A 51 6.51 -7.38 2.24
C ARG A 51 7.61 -7.62 3.25
N TYR A 52 7.73 -6.70 4.19
CA TYR A 52 8.68 -6.78 5.30
C TYR A 52 7.91 -6.69 6.62
N GLU A 53 7.90 -7.77 7.40
CA GLU A 53 7.08 -7.90 8.60
C GLU A 53 7.96 -8.04 9.85
N PRO A 54 8.35 -6.92 10.50
CA PRO A 54 9.14 -6.95 11.74
C PRO A 54 8.44 -7.61 12.93
N SER A 55 7.11 -7.65 12.94
CA SER A 55 6.31 -8.37 13.94
C SER A 55 5.00 -8.83 13.31
N PRO A 56 4.38 -9.93 13.79
CA PRO A 56 3.12 -10.42 13.23
C PRO A 56 2.07 -9.32 13.12
N GLY A 57 1.48 -9.16 11.94
CA GLY A 57 0.47 -8.14 11.63
C GLY A 57 1.02 -6.75 11.33
N ARG A 58 2.32 -6.51 11.51
CA ARG A 58 2.97 -5.22 11.24
C ARG A 58 3.97 -5.34 10.13
N GLY A 59 3.59 -4.90 8.94
CA GLY A 59 4.46 -4.99 7.78
C GLY A 59 4.41 -3.81 6.85
N SER A 60 5.56 -3.51 6.25
CA SER A 60 5.70 -2.55 5.17
C SER A 60 5.49 -3.26 3.83
N LEU A 61 4.62 -2.71 3.00
CA LEU A 61 4.48 -3.08 1.60
C LEU A 61 5.39 -2.19 0.76
N VAL A 62 6.32 -2.79 0.02
CA VAL A 62 7.19 -2.08 -0.92
C VAL A 62 6.81 -2.51 -2.33
N VAL A 63 6.42 -1.53 -3.13
CA VAL A 63 6.00 -1.72 -4.53
C VAL A 63 6.97 -0.97 -5.42
N ARG A 64 7.42 -1.62 -6.50
CA ARG A 64 8.35 -1.06 -7.48
C ARG A 64 7.82 -1.24 -8.88
N ILE A 65 7.93 -0.17 -9.66
CA ILE A 65 7.75 -0.16 -11.10
C ILE A 65 9.11 0.22 -11.70
N GLU A 66 9.62 -0.60 -12.61
CA GLU A 66 10.88 -0.30 -13.31
C GLU A 66 10.69 0.93 -14.21
N GLY A 67 11.59 1.91 -14.09
CA GLY A 67 11.63 3.04 -15.02
C GLY A 67 12.15 2.62 -16.40
N THR A 68 11.75 3.34 -17.45
CA THR A 68 12.26 3.07 -18.80
C THR A 68 13.71 3.52 -19.01
N ASP A 69 14.17 4.52 -18.24
CA ASP A 69 15.58 4.97 -18.21
C ASP A 69 16.27 4.48 -16.94
N LYS A 70 17.26 3.60 -17.11
CA LYS A 70 18.04 3.01 -16.00
C LYS A 70 19.00 4.00 -15.32
N ASN A 71 19.28 5.14 -15.97
CA ASN A 71 20.18 6.16 -15.44
C ASN A 71 19.44 7.28 -14.71
N ALA A 72 18.11 7.33 -14.80
CA ALA A 72 17.31 8.30 -14.09
C ALA A 72 17.34 8.04 -12.57
N PRO A 73 17.28 9.09 -11.72
CA PRO A 73 17.13 8.92 -10.28
C PRO A 73 15.85 8.16 -9.91
N SER A 74 15.88 7.44 -8.80
CA SER A 74 14.67 6.83 -8.24
C SER A 74 13.76 7.88 -7.60
N LEU A 75 12.44 7.70 -7.75
CA LEU A 75 11.41 8.44 -7.01
C LEU A 75 10.81 7.49 -5.97
N HIS A 76 10.77 7.93 -4.71
CA HIS A 76 10.13 7.18 -3.63
C HIS A 76 8.89 7.93 -3.15
N LEU A 77 7.73 7.29 -3.30
CA LEU A 77 6.48 7.73 -2.70
C LEU A 77 6.25 6.90 -1.43
N MET A 78 6.34 7.55 -0.27
CA MET A 78 6.20 6.89 1.03
C MET A 78 4.96 7.40 1.74
N GLY A 79 4.10 6.47 2.12
CA GLY A 79 2.93 6.71 2.96
C GLY A 79 2.94 5.78 4.17
N HIS A 80 2.05 6.05 5.11
CA HIS A 80 1.75 5.18 6.23
C HIS A 80 0.27 4.81 6.20
N THR A 81 -0.04 3.64 6.75
CA THR A 81 -1.38 3.05 6.82
C THR A 81 -1.95 3.09 8.22
#